data_AF-A0A3N5HIP4-F1
#
_entry.id   AF-A0A3N5HIP4-F1
#
_cell.length_a   1.000
_cell.length_b   1.000
_cell.length_c   1.000
_cell.angle_alpha   90.00
_cell.angle_beta   90.00
_cell.angle_gamma   90.00
#
_symmetry.space_group_name_H-M   'P 1'
#
loop_
_entity.id
_entity.type
_entity.pdbx_description
1 polymer ?
#
loop_
_entity_poly.entity_id
_entity_poly.type
_entity_poly.pdbx_seq_one_letter_code
_entity_poly.pdbx_strand_id
1 'polypeptide(L)' 'MTPSSSVAGVVTLGELYRGFFTAGARGFGGAMPWARRMLVEERRWLTPREFTDVFGLCNFLPGPNIVN' A
#
# COMPACT_ATOMS: atom_id res chain seq x y z
N MET A 1 -25.19 -13.51 7.40
CA MET A 1 -24.64 -12.15 7.43
C MET A 1 -24.17 -11.82 6.02
N THR A 2 -25.02 -11.11 5.29
CA THR A 2 -24.81 -10.51 3.95
C THR A 2 -23.67 -9.46 4.00
N PRO A 3 -23.02 -9.08 2.87
CA PRO A 3 -23.64 -8.90 1.56
C PRO A 3 -22.97 -9.58 0.36
N SER A 4 -23.81 -10.09 -0.55
CA SER A 4 -23.50 -10.29 -1.96
C SER A 4 -23.80 -8.97 -2.67
N SER A 5 -22.78 -8.17 -2.93
CA SER A 5 -22.90 -6.93 -3.71
C SER A 5 -23.03 -7.27 -5.20
N SER A 6 -24.25 -7.17 -5.71
CA SER A 6 -24.54 -7.06 -7.14
C SER A 6 -23.81 -5.82 -7.68
N VAL A 7 -22.88 -5.99 -8.62
CA VAL A 7 -22.31 -4.87 -9.39
C VAL A 7 -23.39 -4.42 -10.38
N ALA A 8 -24.33 -3.63 -9.87
CA ALA A 8 -25.46 -3.11 -10.63
C ALA A 8 -25.06 -1.75 -11.25
N GLY A 9 -24.82 -1.75 -12.56
CA GLY A 9 -24.62 -0.55 -13.37
C GLY A 9 -23.62 -0.77 -14.50
N VAL A 10 -23.90 -0.22 -15.69
CA VAL A 10 -22.91 -0.15 -16.78
C VAL A 10 -21.73 0.67 -16.27
N VAL A 11 -20.61 0.00 -15.99
CA VAL A 11 -19.39 0.66 -15.50
C VAL A 11 -18.91 1.63 -16.57
N THR A 12 -18.86 2.90 -16.22
CA THR A 12 -18.40 3.93 -17.15
C THR A 12 -16.89 3.88 -17.31
N LEU A 13 -16.37 4.32 -18.46
CA LEU A 13 -14.92 4.44 -18.69
C LEU A 13 -14.24 5.31 -17.62
N GLY A 14 -14.94 6.32 -17.10
CA GLY A 14 -14.45 7.18 -16.01
C GLY A 14 -14.27 6.45 -14.68
N GLU A 15 -15.18 5.53 -14.35
CA GLU A 15 -15.07 4.70 -13.13
C GLU A 15 -13.92 3.70 -13.22
N LEU A 16 -13.75 3.06 -14.39
CA LEU A 16 -12.60 2.19 -14.66
C LEU A 16 -11.29 2.96 -14.54
N TYR A 17 -11.17 4.09 -15.23
CA TYR A 17 -9.99 4.94 -15.16
C TYR A 17 -9.69 5.35 -13.72
N ARG A 18 -10.68 5.82 -12.97
CA ARG A 18 -10.49 6.26 -11.58
C ARG A 18 -10.11 5.10 -10.65
N GLY A 19 -10.69 3.92 -10.87
CA GLY A 19 -10.36 2.70 -10.13
C GLY A 19 -8.89 2.30 -10.34
N PHE A 20 -8.48 2.12 -11.59
CA PHE A 20 -7.11 1.76 -11.95
C PHE A 20 -6.10 2.87 -11.62
N PHE A 21 -6.46 4.14 -11.80
CA PHE A 21 -5.61 5.28 -11.43
C PHE A 21 -5.41 5.35 -9.92
N THR A 22 -6.43 5.07 -9.12
CA THR A 22 -6.29 5.08 -7.65
C THR A 22 -5.49 3.86 -7.17
N ALA A 23 -5.74 2.68 -7.74
CA ALA A 23 -4.95 1.49 -7.45
C ALA A 23 -3.48 1.69 -7.86
N GLY A 24 -3.26 2.19 -9.07
CA GLY A 24 -1.96 2.57 -9.61
C GLY A 24 -1.28 3.64 -8.79
N ALA A 25 -1.95 4.74 -8.40
CA ALA A 25 -1.33 5.79 -7.58
C ALA A 25 -0.93 5.30 -6.18
N ARG A 26 -1.69 4.37 -5.58
CA ARG A 26 -1.36 3.76 -4.30
C ARG A 26 -0.20 2.77 -4.39
N GLY A 27 -0.06 2.04 -5.51
CA GLY A 27 1.11 1.17 -5.77
C GLY A 27 2.35 1.92 -6.29
N PHE A 28 2.14 2.89 -7.18
CA PHE A 28 3.18 3.66 -7.88
C PHE A 28 3.82 4.75 -7.00
N GLY A 29 3.07 5.29 -6.03
CA GLY A 29 3.65 6.14 -4.97
C GLY A 29 4.37 5.34 -3.87
N GLY A 30 4.18 4.01 -3.87
CA GLY A 30 4.71 3.07 -2.90
C GLY A 30 4.10 3.24 -1.50
N ALA A 31 3.61 2.15 -0.92
CA ALA A 31 3.35 2.10 0.52
C ALA A 31 4.64 2.39 1.32
N MET A 32 5.80 2.14 0.73
CA MET A 32 7.11 2.23 1.35
C MET A 32 7.59 3.67 1.65
N PRO A 33 7.59 4.62 0.69
CA PRO A 33 7.88 6.03 0.99
C PRO A 33 6.94 6.63 2.04
N TRP A 34 5.66 6.26 2.01
CA TRP A 34 4.69 6.69 3.01
C TRP A 34 4.94 6.07 4.39
N ALA A 35 5.20 4.76 4.45
CA ALA A 35 5.52 4.07 5.70
C ALA A 35 6.81 4.61 6.33
N ARG A 36 7.85 4.86 5.52
CA ARG A 36 9.08 5.51 5.97
C ARG A 36 8.77 6.88 6.58
N ARG A 37 8.02 7.72 5.86
CA ARG A 37 7.59 9.05 6.32
C ARG A 37 6.86 9.01 7.65
N MET A 38 5.90 8.09 7.77
CA MET A 38 5.09 7.95 8.97
C MET A 38 5.92 7.44 10.16
N LEU A 39 6.78 6.43 9.95
CA LEU A 39 7.50 5.75 11.02
C LEU A 39 8.73 6.53 11.50
N VAL A 40 9.41 7.24 10.60
CA VAL A 40 10.66 7.95 10.89
C VAL A 40 10.40 9.42 11.18
N GLU A 41 9.69 10.14 10.30
CA GLU A 41 9.51 11.58 10.45
C GLU A 41 8.32 11.97 11.34
N GLU A 42 7.15 11.36 11.15
CA GLU A 42 5.93 11.75 11.88
C GLU A 42 5.86 11.14 13.28
N ARG A 43 6.01 9.82 13.38
CA ARG A 43 5.91 9.08 14.65
C ARG A 43 7.25 8.93 15.37
N ARG A 44 8.37 9.08 14.64
CA ARG A 44 9.75 8.92 15.15
C ARG A 44 9.96 7.63 15.94
N TRP A 45 9.28 6.57 15.55
CA TRP A 45 9.40 5.25 16.16
C TRP A 45 10.69 4.54 15.75
N LEU A 46 11.23 4.89 14.59
CA LEU A 46 12.45 4.34 14.03
C LEU A 46 13.31 5.46 13.47
N THR A 47 14.62 5.34 13.59
CA THR A 47 15.56 6.14 12.80
C THR A 47 15.56 5.66 11.34
N PRO A 48 16.05 6.47 10.37
CA PRO A 48 16.14 6.04 8.98
C PRO A 48 16.92 4.73 8.78
N ARG A 49 17.93 4.51 9.63
CA ARG A 49 18.78 3.31 9.61
C ARG A 49 18.03 2.10 10.15
N GLU A 50 17.40 2.22 11.31
CA GLU A 50 16.60 1.15 11.91
C GLU A 50 15.42 0.76 11.02
N PHE A 51 14.78 1.72 10.34
CA PHE A 51 13.73 1.40 9.36
C PHE A 51 14.24 0.51 8.23
N THR A 52 15.45 0.79 7.73
CA THR A 52 16.07 0.00 6.66
C THR A 52 16.45 -1.40 7.15
N ASP A 53 17.00 -1.51 8.36
CA ASP A 53 17.38 -2.79 8.97
C ASP A 53 16.14 -3.66 9.22
N VAL A 54 15.08 -3.10 9.82
CA VAL A 54 13.79 -3.80 10.06
C VAL A 54 13.13 -4.19 8.75
N PHE A 55 13.13 -3.32 7.75
CA PHE A 55 12.57 -3.63 6.43
C PHE A 55 13.35 -4.75 5.73
N GLY A 56 14.69 -4.75 5.83
CA GLY A 56 15.54 -5.83 5.35
C GLY A 56 15.25 -7.15 6.07
N LEU A 57 15.06 -7.11 7.39
CA LEU A 57 14.67 -8.27 8.20
C LEU A 57 13.30 -8.82 7.79
N CYS A 58 12.30 -7.97 7.56
CA CYS A 58 10.99 -8.41 7.05
C CYS A 58 11.14 -9.18 5.73
N ASN A 59 11.87 -8.61 4.76
CA ASN A 59 12.13 -9.26 3.47
C ASN A 59 12.94 -10.56 3.57
N PHE A 60 13.75 -10.69 4.63
CA PHE A 60 14.52 -11.89 4.91
C PHE A 60 13.67 -13.02 5.53
N LEU A 61 12.62 -12.68 6.29
CA LEU A 61 11.71 -13.68 6.85
C LEU A 61 10.85 -14.29 5.72
N PRO A 62 10.83 -15.62 5.54
CA PRO A 62 9.97 -16.27 4.56
C PRO A 62 8.51 -16.11 4.97
N GLY A 63 7.84 -15.11 4.38
CA GLY A 63 6.45 -14.76 4.58
C GLY A 63 6.00 -13.77 3.49
N PRO A 64 4.70 -13.46 3.36
CA PRO A 64 4.19 -12.54 2.34
C PRO A 64 4.74 -11.13 2.57
N ASN A 65 5.90 -10.86 2.00
CA ASN A 65 6.55 -9.57 1.99
C ASN A 65 5.95 -8.75 0.86
N ILE A 66 5.19 -7.72 1.23
CA ILE A 66 4.74 -6.58 0.43
C ILE A 66 4.97 -6.78 -1.07
N VAL A 67 4.01 -7.42 -1.72
CA VAL A 67 3.85 -7.33 -3.18
C VAL A 67 3.31 -5.94 -3.47
N ASN A 68 4.08 -5.16 -4.23
CA ASN A 68 3.60 -3.94 -4.87
C ASN A 68 2.68 -4.30 -6.05
#